data_AF-A0A8H6C7M2-F1
#
_entry.id   AF-A0A8H6C7M2-F1
#
_cell.length_a   1.000
_cell.length_b   1.000
_cell.length_c   1.000
_cell.angle_alpha   90.00
_cell.angle_beta   90.00
_cell.angle_gamma   90.00
#
_symmetry.space_group_name_H-M   'P 1'
#
loop_
_entity.id
_entity.type
_entity.pdbx_description
1 polymer ?
#
loop_
_entity_poly.entity_id
_entity_poly.type
_entity_poly.pdbx_seq_one_letter_code
_entity_poly.pdbx_strand_id
1 'polypeptide(L)'
;MLLPKNIAGQRGQAEYAAGNTYKDALAHYRIAQRGKAVSIDLRVMVSEGFLSENEFPLHRMPDSDLYVPLKQIELFGLLDYLCDPELDTLTTQTCQTVVGIETPASLRSKGVEEALWMRTPLLRHMYQVNSDQKLSVGNSKDFIDYRGLFASAGSLSKAGSIVLQALIKRLSRSLSTSKEGIDTNKSLHSYGVDSLLAIELKTWIAEGFAAEIPIFEILGRATAAATAMTTARNSRLMQGFSK
;
A
#
# COMPACT_ATOMS: atom_id res chain seq x y z
N MET A 1 1.48 7.96 17.80
CA MET A 1 1.43 7.14 16.58
C MET A 1 0.66 5.85 16.89
N LEU A 2 -0.67 5.92 16.80
CA LEU A 2 -1.53 4.73 16.77
C LEU A 2 -1.74 4.43 15.28
N LEU A 3 -1.42 3.21 14.88
CA LEU A 3 -1.68 2.65 13.55
C LEU A 3 -2.35 1.30 13.84
N PRO A 4 -3.34 0.84 13.06
CA PRO A 4 -3.93 -0.49 13.21
C PRO A 4 -3.00 -1.51 12.58
N LYS A 5 -1.85 -1.67 13.25
CA LYS A 5 -0.70 -2.47 12.82
C LYS A 5 -0.98 -3.97 12.83
N ASN A 6 -2.06 -4.38 13.48
CA ASN A 6 -2.59 -5.74 13.46
C ASN A 6 -3.48 -6.02 12.24
N ILE A 7 -4.05 -5.00 11.58
CA ILE A 7 -4.87 -5.16 10.37
C ILE A 7 -4.04 -4.95 9.12
N ALA A 8 -3.29 -3.85 9.06
CA ALA A 8 -2.39 -3.53 7.97
C ALA A 8 -1.11 -2.91 8.54
N GLY A 9 -0.22 -3.79 9.00
CA GLY A 9 1.06 -3.45 9.62
C GLY A 9 2.20 -3.25 8.63
N GLN A 10 3.15 -2.40 9.02
CA GLN A 10 4.43 -2.26 8.34
C GLN A 10 5.45 -3.22 8.95
N ARG A 11 6.45 -3.61 8.14
CA ARG A 11 7.58 -4.40 8.61
C ARG A 11 8.29 -3.67 9.77
N GLY A 12 8.75 -4.41 10.78
CA GLY A 12 9.42 -3.84 11.96
C GLY A 12 8.50 -3.27 13.04
N GLN A 13 7.18 -3.50 12.96
CA GLN A 13 6.19 -2.95 13.90
C GLN A 13 5.45 -4.03 14.71
N ALA A 14 6.08 -5.20 14.89
CA ALA A 14 5.47 -6.37 15.54
C ALA A 14 5.04 -6.09 16.99
N GLU A 15 5.83 -5.32 17.75
CA GLU A 15 5.52 -4.95 19.13
C GLU A 15 4.20 -4.19 19.24
N TYR A 16 4.01 -3.21 18.36
CA TYR A 16 2.76 -2.46 18.28
C TYR A 16 1.59 -3.32 17.77
N ALA A 17 1.84 -4.21 16.81
CA ALA A 17 0.81 -5.14 16.33
C ALA A 17 0.32 -6.05 17.47
N ALA A 18 1.23 -6.58 18.29
CA ALA A 18 0.87 -7.38 19.47
C ALA A 18 0.08 -6.56 20.50
N GLY A 19 0.56 -5.35 20.83
CA GLY A 19 -0.12 -4.46 21.77
C GLY A 19 -1.53 -4.07 21.33
N ASN A 20 -1.73 -3.78 20.04
CA ASN A 20 -3.06 -3.44 19.51
C ASN A 20 -3.97 -4.66 19.45
N THR A 21 -3.45 -5.83 19.05
CA THR A 21 -4.23 -7.08 19.05
C THR A 21 -4.76 -7.41 20.45
N TYR A 22 -3.96 -7.17 21.50
CA TYR A 22 -4.42 -7.32 22.88
C TYR A 22 -5.56 -6.35 23.23
N LYS A 23 -5.45 -5.07 22.83
CA LYS A 23 -6.50 -4.06 23.09
C LYS A 23 -7.81 -4.41 22.38
N ASP A 24 -7.73 -4.90 21.15
CA ASP A 24 -8.90 -5.37 20.42
C ASP A 24 -9.54 -6.55 21.16
N ALA A 25 -8.75 -7.58 21.48
CA ALA A 25 -9.23 -8.75 22.20
C ALA A 25 -9.83 -8.38 23.57
N LEU A 26 -9.27 -7.39 24.26
CA LEU A 26 -9.79 -6.88 25.52
C LEU A 26 -11.15 -6.18 25.34
N ALA A 27 -11.35 -5.41 24.28
CA ALA A 27 -12.65 -4.81 23.96
C ALA A 27 -13.71 -5.89 23.70
N HIS A 28 -13.38 -6.88 22.85
CA HIS A 28 -14.25 -8.03 22.58
C HIS A 28 -14.59 -8.81 23.87
N TYR A 29 -13.61 -9.05 24.73
CA TYR A 29 -13.81 -9.71 26.02
C TYR A 29 -14.77 -8.94 26.92
N ARG A 30 -14.60 -7.61 27.03
CA ARG A 30 -15.46 -6.74 27.86
C ARG A 30 -16.90 -6.74 27.36
N ILE A 31 -17.11 -6.67 26.05
CA ILE A 31 -18.46 -6.78 25.44
C ILE A 31 -19.09 -8.14 25.73
N ALA A 32 -18.33 -9.24 25.60
CA ALA A 32 -18.83 -10.59 25.91
C ALA A 32 -19.25 -10.74 27.38
N GLN A 33 -18.62 -9.99 28.30
CA GLN A 33 -19.00 -9.90 29.71
C GLN A 33 -20.12 -8.89 29.99
N ARG A 34 -20.85 -8.45 28.95
CA ARG A 34 -21.92 -7.44 29.02
C ARG A 34 -21.46 -6.07 29.56
N GLY A 35 -20.16 -5.78 29.45
CA GLY A 35 -19.60 -4.46 29.74
C GLY A 35 -19.63 -3.54 28.51
N LYS A 36 -19.34 -2.25 28.72
CA LYS A 36 -19.09 -1.29 27.62
C LYS A 36 -17.58 -1.20 27.33
N ALA A 37 -17.21 -1.39 26.07
CA ALA A 37 -15.85 -1.19 25.57
C ALA A 37 -15.85 -1.00 24.05
N VAL A 38 -14.90 -0.23 23.54
CA VAL A 38 -14.63 -0.07 22.12
C VAL A 38 -13.12 -0.03 21.89
N SER A 39 -12.66 -0.70 20.83
CA SER A 39 -11.30 -0.52 20.30
C SER A 39 -11.36 0.36 19.06
N ILE A 40 -10.46 1.35 19.00
CA ILE A 40 -10.36 2.26 17.87
C ILE A 40 -9.00 2.09 17.22
N ASP A 41 -9.03 1.53 16.03
CA ASP A 41 -7.92 1.25 15.15
C ASP A 41 -7.57 2.51 14.35
N LEU A 42 -6.99 3.49 15.05
CA LEU A 42 -6.58 4.78 14.50
C LEU A 42 -5.34 4.65 13.62
N ARG A 43 -5.32 5.37 12.49
CA ARG A 43 -4.17 5.54 11.59
C ARG A 43 -3.48 6.89 11.77
N VAL A 44 -2.60 7.21 10.82
CA VAL A 44 -1.87 8.47 10.73
C VAL A 44 -2.82 9.66 10.84
N MET A 45 -2.60 10.49 11.86
CA MET A 45 -3.22 11.81 11.98
C MET A 45 -2.27 12.85 11.42
N VAL A 46 -2.83 13.80 10.67
CA VAL A 46 -2.05 14.81 9.93
C VAL A 46 -2.02 16.16 10.64
N SER A 47 -3.01 16.42 11.49
CA SER A 47 -3.15 17.72 12.16
C SER A 47 -2.32 17.87 13.44
N GLU A 48 -1.92 16.78 14.12
CA GLU A 48 -1.12 16.85 15.35
C GLU A 48 -0.26 15.58 15.60
N GLY A 49 0.85 15.76 16.34
CA GLY A 49 1.77 14.70 16.81
C GLY A 49 3.15 14.71 16.14
N PHE A 50 3.89 13.60 16.23
CA PHE A 50 5.26 13.47 15.68
C PHE A 50 5.40 13.91 14.21
N LEU A 51 4.33 13.84 13.40
CA LEU A 51 4.32 14.25 11.99
C LEU A 51 4.00 15.73 11.77
N SER A 52 3.39 16.43 12.73
CA SER A 52 3.28 17.90 12.70
C SER A 52 4.50 18.57 13.31
N GLU A 53 5.21 17.87 14.22
CA GLU A 53 6.40 18.37 14.91
C GLU A 53 7.71 18.12 14.14
N ASN A 54 7.75 17.10 13.27
CA ASN A 54 8.87 16.86 12.37
C ASN A 54 8.47 17.19 10.93
N GLU A 55 9.38 17.78 10.16
CA GLU A 55 9.29 17.89 8.69
C GLU A 55 9.44 16.51 8.03
N PHE A 56 8.74 15.49 8.53
CA PHE A 56 8.63 14.19 7.88
C PHE A 56 7.33 14.19 7.08
N PRO A 57 7.34 14.70 5.85
CA PRO A 57 6.13 14.84 5.09
C PRO A 57 5.53 13.47 4.80
N LEU A 58 4.20 13.38 4.86
CA LEU A 58 3.42 12.15 4.66
C LEU A 58 3.84 11.36 3.42
N HIS A 59 4.25 12.04 2.34
CA HIS A 59 4.71 11.40 1.10
C HIS A 59 6.01 10.57 1.26
N ARG A 60 6.75 10.75 2.36
CA ARG A 60 7.93 9.92 2.71
C ARG A 60 7.57 8.73 3.57
N MET A 61 6.34 8.62 4.07
CA MET A 61 5.91 7.41 4.76
C MET A 61 5.71 6.30 3.73
N PRO A 62 6.31 5.12 3.94
CA PRO A 62 6.00 3.96 3.12
C PRO A 62 4.49 3.73 3.09
N ASP A 63 3.95 3.50 1.89
CA ASP A 63 2.54 3.27 1.67
C ASP A 63 1.60 4.42 2.08
N SER A 64 2.08 5.67 2.07
CA SER A 64 1.26 6.85 2.37
C SER A 64 -0.04 6.92 1.58
N ASP A 65 0.00 6.45 0.34
CA ASP A 65 -1.13 6.44 -0.59
C ASP A 65 -2.22 5.43 -0.19
N LEU A 66 -1.91 4.48 0.71
CA LEU A 66 -2.89 3.52 1.25
C LEU A 66 -3.70 4.08 2.41
N TYR A 67 -3.39 5.31 2.86
CA TYR A 67 -3.95 5.89 4.06
C TYR A 67 -4.79 7.11 3.72
N VAL A 68 -5.92 7.22 4.42
CA VAL A 68 -6.69 8.45 4.45
C VAL A 68 -6.20 9.27 5.65
N PRO A 69 -5.59 10.45 5.43
CA PRO A 69 -5.30 11.41 6.49
C PRO A 69 -6.52 11.66 7.38
N LEU A 70 -6.40 11.38 8.68
CA LEU A 70 -7.43 11.74 9.64
C LEU A 70 -7.13 13.11 10.26
N LYS A 71 -8.13 13.99 10.28
CA LYS A 71 -8.10 15.28 10.99
C LYS A 71 -8.56 15.11 12.42
N GLN A 72 -8.07 15.97 13.31
CA GLN A 72 -8.45 15.97 14.72
C GLN A 72 -9.96 16.11 14.94
N ILE A 73 -10.64 16.93 14.14
CA ILE A 73 -12.11 17.09 14.23
C ILE A 73 -12.86 15.78 13.92
N GLU A 74 -12.32 14.94 13.04
CA GLU A 74 -12.92 13.64 12.70
C GLU A 74 -12.71 12.64 13.85
N LEU A 75 -11.53 12.69 14.51
CA LEU A 75 -11.29 11.92 15.73
C LEU A 75 -12.24 12.35 16.86
N PHE A 76 -12.40 13.65 17.08
CA PHE A 76 -13.30 14.15 18.13
C PHE A 76 -14.75 13.78 17.84
N GLY A 77 -15.24 13.92 16.61
CA GLY A 77 -16.58 13.45 16.26
C GLY A 77 -16.76 11.94 16.47
N LEU A 78 -15.73 11.13 16.20
CA LEU A 78 -15.75 9.69 16.50
C LEU A 78 -15.83 9.42 18.01
N LEU A 79 -15.06 10.16 18.82
CA LEU A 79 -15.09 10.03 20.28
C LEU A 79 -16.42 10.51 20.86
N ASP A 80 -16.97 11.61 20.37
CA ASP A 80 -18.28 12.12 20.80
C ASP A 80 -19.37 11.07 20.56
N TYR A 81 -19.36 10.42 19.39
CA TYR A 81 -20.28 9.34 19.08
C TYR A 81 -20.08 8.11 19.98
N LEU A 82 -18.84 7.62 20.13
CA LEU A 82 -18.55 6.38 20.86
C LEU A 82 -18.64 6.53 22.38
N CYS A 83 -18.46 7.74 22.91
CA CYS A 83 -18.54 8.05 24.33
C CYS A 83 -19.92 8.59 24.75
N ASP A 84 -20.89 8.66 23.82
CA ASP A 84 -22.25 9.07 24.14
C ASP A 84 -22.85 8.11 25.20
N PRO A 85 -23.26 8.62 26.38
CA PRO A 85 -23.86 7.78 27.42
C PRO A 85 -25.16 7.10 26.96
N GLU A 86 -25.88 7.69 26.01
CA GLU A 86 -27.12 7.16 25.43
C GLU A 86 -26.86 6.08 24.37
N LEU A 87 -25.62 5.90 23.91
CA LEU A 87 -25.28 4.84 22.98
C LEU A 87 -25.45 3.46 23.65
N ASP A 88 -26.22 2.62 22.97
CA ASP A 88 -26.39 1.22 23.32
C ASP A 88 -25.04 0.49 23.38
N THR A 89 -24.99 -0.58 24.17
CA THR A 89 -23.77 -1.37 24.26
C THR A 89 -23.47 -2.00 22.90
N LEU A 90 -22.26 -1.74 22.39
CA LEU A 90 -21.79 -2.31 21.13
C LEU A 90 -21.80 -3.85 21.18
N THR A 91 -21.87 -4.47 20.01
CA THR A 91 -21.78 -5.93 19.88
C THR A 91 -20.34 -6.34 19.58
N THR A 92 -20.07 -7.64 19.64
CA THR A 92 -18.78 -8.19 19.20
C THR A 92 -18.50 -7.92 17.72
N GLN A 93 -19.50 -7.54 16.91
CA GLN A 93 -19.28 -7.11 15.53
C GLN A 93 -19.02 -5.61 15.38
N THR A 94 -19.41 -4.78 16.35
CA THR A 94 -19.34 -3.31 16.25
C THR A 94 -18.40 -2.65 17.26
N CYS A 95 -17.80 -3.42 18.16
CA CYS A 95 -16.90 -2.91 19.20
C CYS A 95 -15.47 -2.62 18.74
N GLN A 96 -15.17 -2.78 17.46
CA GLN A 96 -13.86 -2.50 16.87
C GLN A 96 -14.04 -1.65 15.61
N THR A 97 -13.57 -0.42 15.65
CA THR A 97 -13.72 0.55 14.55
C THR A 97 -12.37 0.86 13.94
N VAL A 98 -12.23 0.62 12.64
CA VAL A 98 -11.01 0.86 11.86
C VAL A 98 -11.18 2.14 11.05
N VAL A 99 -10.24 3.09 11.18
CA VAL A 99 -10.30 4.35 10.44
C VAL A 99 -9.02 4.62 9.66
N GLY A 100 -9.13 5.42 8.60
CA GLY A 100 -7.99 5.90 7.84
C GLY A 100 -7.39 4.90 6.84
N ILE A 101 -8.14 3.85 6.46
CA ILE A 101 -7.73 2.89 5.41
C ILE A 101 -8.42 3.25 4.09
N GLU A 102 -7.66 3.30 3.00
CA GLU A 102 -8.21 3.44 1.66
C GLU A 102 -8.93 2.16 1.21
N THR A 103 -10.04 2.31 0.49
CA THR A 103 -10.72 1.17 -0.15
C THR A 103 -10.06 0.83 -1.50
N PRO A 104 -10.10 -0.43 -1.96
CA PRO A 104 -9.61 -0.79 -3.29
C PRO A 104 -10.26 0.03 -4.42
N ALA A 105 -11.54 0.40 -4.27
CA ALA A 105 -12.22 1.28 -5.21
C ALA A 105 -11.62 2.69 -5.22
N SER A 106 -11.37 3.27 -4.04
CA SER A 106 -10.73 4.59 -3.90
C SER A 106 -9.31 4.60 -4.48
N LEU A 107 -8.49 3.58 -4.18
CA LEU A 107 -7.13 3.47 -4.73
C LEU A 107 -7.12 3.39 -6.26
N ARG A 108 -7.98 2.56 -6.84
CA ARG A 108 -8.13 2.47 -8.31
C ARG A 108 -8.54 3.80 -8.91
N SER A 109 -9.46 4.54 -8.28
CA SER A 109 -9.87 5.88 -8.75
C SER A 109 -8.73 6.90 -8.70
N LYS A 110 -7.82 6.77 -7.72
CA LYS A 110 -6.63 7.62 -7.55
C LYS A 110 -5.45 7.18 -8.42
N GLY A 111 -5.57 6.02 -9.08
CA GLY A 111 -4.48 5.42 -9.83
C GLY A 111 -3.33 4.91 -8.96
N VAL A 112 -3.63 4.55 -7.73
CA VAL A 112 -2.69 3.97 -6.77
C VAL A 112 -2.83 2.45 -6.84
N GLU A 113 -1.70 1.75 -6.82
CA GLU A 113 -1.68 0.29 -6.79
C GLU A 113 -2.16 -0.22 -5.42
N GLU A 114 -3.05 -1.21 -5.43
CA GLU A 114 -3.55 -1.85 -4.22
C GLU A 114 -2.45 -2.60 -3.48
N ALA A 115 -2.52 -2.58 -2.15
CA ALA A 115 -1.60 -3.33 -1.31
C ALA A 115 -1.85 -4.85 -1.41
N LEU A 116 -0.80 -5.65 -1.29
CA LEU A 116 -0.92 -7.11 -1.32
C LEU A 116 -1.87 -7.67 -0.27
N TRP A 117 -1.83 -7.11 0.94
CA TRP A 117 -2.69 -7.55 2.04
C TRP A 117 -4.19 -7.34 1.75
N MET A 118 -4.55 -6.33 0.95
CA MET A 118 -5.94 -6.07 0.55
C MET A 118 -6.52 -7.21 -0.29
N ARG A 119 -5.67 -7.92 -1.06
CA ARG A 119 -6.06 -9.04 -1.92
C ARG A 119 -6.24 -10.36 -1.17
N THR A 120 -6.00 -10.39 0.14
CA THR A 120 -6.17 -11.61 0.94
C THR A 120 -7.65 -11.99 1.05
N PRO A 121 -8.01 -13.29 1.10
CA PRO A 121 -9.41 -13.72 1.19
C PRO A 121 -10.17 -13.12 2.39
N LEU A 122 -9.46 -12.84 3.49
CA LEU A 122 -10.02 -12.23 4.70
C LEU A 122 -10.58 -10.82 4.44
N LEU A 123 -10.00 -10.09 3.49
CA LEU A 123 -10.36 -8.70 3.18
C LEU A 123 -11.16 -8.57 1.88
N ARG A 124 -11.66 -9.67 1.32
CA ARG A 124 -12.51 -9.67 0.12
C ARG A 124 -13.72 -8.72 0.23
N HIS A 125 -14.21 -8.49 1.45
CA HIS A 125 -15.33 -7.61 1.73
C HIS A 125 -15.00 -6.14 1.45
N MET A 126 -13.72 -5.73 1.48
CA MET A 126 -13.31 -4.38 1.07
C MET A 126 -13.63 -4.09 -0.40
N TYR A 127 -13.68 -5.11 -1.26
CA TYR A 127 -14.06 -4.97 -2.67
C TYR A 127 -15.57 -4.83 -2.88
N GLN A 128 -16.38 -5.04 -1.85
CA GLN A 128 -17.83 -4.82 -1.86
C GLN A 128 -18.20 -3.38 -1.44
N VAL A 129 -17.24 -2.63 -0.89
CA VAL A 129 -17.43 -1.22 -0.55
C VAL A 129 -17.38 -0.41 -1.84
N ASN A 130 -18.55 -0.21 -2.46
CA ASN A 130 -18.67 0.61 -3.66
C ASN A 130 -18.32 2.07 -3.35
N SER A 131 -17.51 2.67 -4.22
CA SER A 131 -17.25 4.11 -4.25
C SER A 131 -18.42 4.86 -4.92
N ASP A 132 -19.67 4.59 -4.52
CA ASP A 132 -20.81 5.39 -5.00
C ASP A 132 -20.91 6.75 -4.28
N GLN A 133 -20.08 6.97 -3.26
CA GLN A 133 -19.82 8.32 -2.77
C GLN A 133 -18.81 9.00 -3.69
N LYS A 134 -19.31 9.91 -4.54
CA LYS A 134 -18.56 10.99 -5.17
C LYS A 134 -17.89 11.86 -4.09
N LEU A 135 -16.83 11.36 -3.47
CA LEU A 135 -15.81 12.24 -2.91
C LEU A 135 -15.13 12.87 -4.12
N SER A 136 -15.38 14.16 -4.31
CA SER A 136 -14.79 14.97 -5.37
C SER A 136 -13.27 14.98 -5.22
N VAL A 137 -12.59 14.02 -5.85
CA VAL A 137 -11.14 13.97 -5.95
C VAL A 137 -10.75 14.73 -7.21
N GLY A 138 -9.96 15.78 -7.03
CA GLY A 138 -9.38 16.55 -8.13
C GLY A 138 -8.60 15.64 -9.10
N ASN A 139 -8.73 15.93 -10.39
CA ASN A 139 -8.11 15.22 -11.50
C ASN A 139 -6.61 14.90 -11.27
N SER A 140 -6.29 13.72 -10.76
CA SER A 140 -4.94 13.16 -10.82
C SER A 140 -4.75 12.48 -12.18
N LYS A 141 -4.23 13.24 -13.15
CA LYS A 141 -3.92 12.83 -14.54
C LYS A 141 -2.81 11.75 -14.68
N ASP A 142 -2.40 11.09 -13.60
CA ASP A 142 -1.13 10.33 -13.52
C ASP A 142 -1.29 8.80 -13.35
N PHE A 143 -2.51 8.28 -13.55
CA PHE A 143 -2.72 6.84 -13.63
C PHE A 143 -2.24 6.30 -14.97
N ILE A 144 -1.22 5.46 -14.92
CA ILE A 144 -0.72 4.70 -16.06
C ILE A 144 -0.94 3.23 -15.73
N ASP A 145 -1.87 2.57 -16.42
CA ASP A 145 -2.06 1.13 -16.33
C ASP A 145 -0.91 0.41 -17.05
N TYR A 146 0.21 0.26 -16.33
CA TYR A 146 1.39 -0.40 -16.88
C TYR A 146 1.13 -1.86 -17.25
N ARG A 147 0.20 -2.54 -16.58
CA ARG A 147 -0.14 -3.94 -16.88
C ARG A 147 -0.93 -4.03 -18.19
N GLY A 148 -1.94 -3.17 -18.39
CA GLY A 148 -2.69 -3.08 -19.64
C GLY A 148 -1.83 -2.62 -20.81
N LEU A 149 -0.98 -1.60 -20.61
CA LEU A 149 -0.01 -1.15 -21.62
C LEU A 149 1.00 -2.23 -21.97
N PHE A 150 1.49 -2.96 -20.98
CA PHE A 150 2.42 -4.06 -21.19
C PHE A 150 1.75 -5.19 -21.96
N ALA A 151 0.54 -5.61 -21.57
CA ALA A 151 -0.22 -6.66 -22.25
C ALA A 151 -0.57 -6.31 -23.72
N SER A 152 -0.72 -5.02 -24.03
CA SER A 152 -0.98 -4.50 -25.38
C SER A 152 0.30 -4.11 -26.15
N ALA A 153 1.49 -4.38 -25.60
CA ALA A 153 2.74 -4.04 -26.25
C ALA A 153 2.97 -4.91 -27.50
N GLY A 154 3.13 -4.26 -28.65
CA GLY A 154 3.34 -4.94 -29.95
C GLY A 154 4.77 -5.43 -30.20
N SER A 155 5.70 -5.27 -29.25
CA SER A 155 7.08 -5.74 -29.39
C SER A 155 7.79 -5.86 -28.04
N LEU A 156 8.80 -6.73 -27.98
CA LEU A 156 9.63 -6.91 -26.77
C LEU A 156 10.31 -5.59 -26.33
N SER A 157 10.79 -4.78 -27.28
CA SER A 157 11.42 -3.49 -26.97
C SER A 157 10.42 -2.51 -26.34
N LYS A 158 9.18 -2.47 -26.85
CA LYS A 158 8.14 -1.61 -26.28
C LYS A 158 7.70 -2.11 -24.90
N ALA A 159 7.51 -3.43 -24.75
CA ALA A 159 7.23 -4.05 -23.46
C ALA A 159 8.31 -3.74 -22.41
N GLY A 160 9.59 -3.87 -22.78
CA GLY A 160 10.73 -3.51 -21.92
C GLY A 160 10.73 -2.04 -21.50
N SER A 161 10.42 -1.11 -22.42
CA SER A 161 10.31 0.32 -22.08
C SER A 161 9.19 0.63 -21.08
N ILE A 162 8.06 -0.08 -21.17
CA ILE A 162 6.91 0.07 -20.26
C ILE A 162 7.29 -0.44 -18.86
N VAL A 163 7.94 -1.60 -18.77
CA VAL A 163 8.45 -2.13 -17.49
C VAL A 163 9.49 -1.18 -16.91
N LEU A 164 10.38 -0.62 -17.73
CA LEU A 164 11.42 0.30 -17.27
C LEU A 164 10.80 1.56 -16.65
N GLN A 165 9.81 2.17 -17.29
CA GLN A 165 9.10 3.33 -16.74
C GLN A 165 8.39 2.99 -15.42
N ALA A 166 7.74 1.82 -15.35
CA ALA A 166 7.10 1.33 -14.14
C ALA A 166 8.13 1.11 -13.01
N LEU A 167 9.27 0.51 -13.33
CA LEU A 167 10.35 0.23 -12.38
C LEU A 167 10.98 1.52 -11.85
N ILE A 168 11.22 2.52 -12.71
CA ILE A 168 11.71 3.84 -12.29
C ILE A 168 10.70 4.51 -11.36
N LYS A 169 9.40 4.51 -11.70
CA LYS A 169 8.35 5.09 -10.84
C LYS A 169 8.28 4.39 -9.48
N ARG A 170 8.53 3.08 -9.43
CA ARG A 170 8.53 2.31 -8.17
C ARG A 170 9.79 2.60 -7.36
N LEU A 171 10.97 2.53 -7.97
CA LEU A 171 12.25 2.83 -7.32
C LEU A 171 12.28 4.26 -6.80
N SER A 172 11.76 5.24 -7.54
CA SER A 172 11.70 6.65 -7.10
C SER A 172 10.90 6.80 -5.82
N ARG A 173 9.81 6.03 -5.68
CA ARG A 173 8.99 5.99 -4.47
C ARG A 173 9.71 5.29 -3.32
N SER A 174 10.20 4.07 -3.55
CA SER A 174 10.87 3.28 -2.49
C SER A 174 12.14 3.95 -1.97
N LEU A 175 12.88 4.67 -2.82
CA LEU A 175 14.13 5.36 -2.47
C LEU A 175 13.94 6.86 -2.17
N SER A 176 12.70 7.36 -2.16
CA SER A 176 12.37 8.78 -1.93
C SER A 176 13.20 9.75 -2.80
N THR A 177 13.45 9.38 -4.06
CA THR A 177 14.26 10.14 -5.03
C THR A 177 13.38 10.53 -6.22
N SER A 178 13.71 11.60 -6.95
CA SER A 178 12.96 11.96 -8.16
C SER A 178 13.17 10.93 -9.28
N LYS A 179 12.24 10.84 -10.24
CA LYS A 179 12.37 9.92 -11.38
C LYS A 179 13.61 10.24 -12.21
N GLU A 180 13.96 11.52 -12.31
CA GLU A 180 15.10 12.05 -13.05
C GLU A 180 16.44 11.73 -12.36
N GLY A 181 16.42 11.45 -11.05
CA GLY A 181 17.60 11.04 -10.28
C GLY A 181 18.00 9.59 -10.47
N ILE A 182 17.20 8.79 -11.20
CA ILE A 182 17.46 7.36 -11.43
C ILE A 182 18.11 7.18 -12.81
N ASP A 183 19.41 6.89 -12.79
CA ASP A 183 20.16 6.43 -13.95
C ASP A 183 19.86 4.96 -14.21
N THR A 184 19.14 4.71 -15.30
CA THR A 184 18.72 3.38 -15.73
C THR A 184 19.87 2.42 -16.06
N ASN A 185 21.09 2.94 -16.26
CA ASN A 185 22.28 2.17 -16.58
C ASN A 185 23.16 1.85 -15.36
N LYS A 186 22.85 2.42 -14.19
CA LYS A 186 23.53 2.04 -12.95
C LYS A 186 22.95 0.74 -12.40
N SER A 187 23.78 -0.04 -11.70
CA SER A 187 23.31 -1.26 -11.02
C SER A 187 22.29 -0.93 -9.92
N LEU A 188 21.29 -1.79 -9.74
CA LEU A 188 20.26 -1.60 -8.71
C LEU A 188 20.85 -1.54 -7.29
N HIS A 189 21.83 -2.38 -6.97
CA HIS A 189 22.52 -2.34 -5.67
C HIS A 189 23.17 -0.98 -5.37
N SER A 190 23.70 -0.30 -6.39
CA SER A 190 24.31 1.03 -6.23
C SER A 190 23.31 2.17 -5.99
N TYR A 191 22.01 1.86 -6.06
CA TYR A 191 20.90 2.72 -5.65
C TYR A 191 20.38 2.41 -4.26
N GLY A 192 21.04 1.51 -3.51
CA GLY A 192 20.57 1.10 -2.18
C GLY A 192 19.48 0.03 -2.23
N VAL A 193 19.31 -0.66 -3.38
CA VAL A 193 18.48 -1.86 -3.43
C VAL A 193 19.18 -2.97 -2.67
N ASP A 194 18.70 -3.22 -1.45
CA ASP A 194 19.16 -4.29 -0.57
C ASP A 194 18.37 -5.60 -0.81
N SER A 195 18.70 -6.64 -0.05
CA SER A 195 18.02 -7.94 -0.09
C SER A 195 16.50 -7.84 0.12
N LEU A 196 16.04 -6.89 0.93
CA LEU A 196 14.62 -6.76 1.27
C LEU A 196 13.84 -6.07 0.15
N LEU A 197 14.36 -4.96 -0.38
CA LEU A 197 13.78 -4.25 -1.51
C LEU A 197 13.84 -5.11 -2.78
N ALA A 198 14.89 -5.92 -2.96
CA ALA A 198 14.98 -6.86 -4.07
C ALA A 198 13.88 -7.94 -4.03
N ILE A 199 13.56 -8.48 -2.83
CA ILE A 199 12.45 -9.43 -2.68
C ILE A 199 11.12 -8.75 -3.02
N GLU A 200 10.92 -7.52 -2.56
CA GLU A 200 9.72 -6.75 -2.88
C GLU A 200 9.57 -6.51 -4.39
N LEU A 201 10.64 -6.07 -5.06
CA LEU A 201 10.66 -5.87 -6.51
C LEU A 201 10.40 -7.18 -7.26
N LYS A 202 10.99 -8.29 -6.83
CA LYS A 202 10.75 -9.61 -7.42
C LYS A 202 9.28 -10.00 -7.35
N THR A 203 8.66 -9.88 -6.18
CA THR A 203 7.24 -10.21 -5.98
C THR A 203 6.35 -9.30 -6.83
N TRP A 204 6.64 -8.00 -6.85
CA TRP A 204 5.90 -7.03 -7.67
C TRP A 204 5.99 -7.34 -9.16
N ILE A 205 7.17 -7.67 -9.68
CA ILE A 205 7.36 -8.03 -11.09
C ILE A 205 6.56 -9.29 -11.45
N ALA A 206 6.60 -10.30 -10.58
CA ALA A 206 5.86 -11.54 -10.75
C ALA A 206 4.35 -11.32 -10.83
N GLU A 207 3.80 -10.43 -10.02
CA GLU A 207 2.35 -10.16 -10.02
C GLU A 207 1.92 -9.19 -11.13
N GLY A 208 2.67 -8.10 -11.31
CA GLY A 208 2.31 -7.02 -12.24
C GLY A 208 2.48 -7.43 -13.70
N PHE A 209 3.53 -8.22 -13.99
CA PHE A 209 3.91 -8.58 -15.36
C PHE A 209 3.90 -10.08 -15.61
N ALA A 210 3.50 -10.92 -14.64
CA ALA A 210 3.53 -12.40 -14.76
C ALA A 210 4.90 -12.94 -15.23
N ALA A 211 5.99 -12.37 -14.69
CA ALA A 211 7.36 -12.70 -15.05
C ALA A 211 8.16 -13.10 -13.80
N GLU A 212 8.87 -14.22 -13.87
CA GLU A 212 9.74 -14.66 -12.79
C GLU A 212 11.19 -14.23 -13.06
N ILE A 213 11.80 -13.55 -12.10
CA ILE A 213 13.19 -13.12 -12.14
C ILE A 213 13.96 -13.74 -10.97
N PRO A 214 15.11 -14.37 -11.22
CA PRO A 214 15.97 -14.84 -10.13
C PRO A 214 16.43 -13.68 -9.24
N ILE A 215 16.41 -13.87 -7.92
CA ILE A 215 16.74 -12.79 -6.97
C ILE A 215 18.17 -12.27 -7.14
N PHE A 216 19.11 -13.13 -7.56
CA PHE A 216 20.49 -12.75 -7.83
C PHE A 216 20.64 -11.85 -9.05
N GLU A 217 19.69 -11.84 -9.98
CA GLU A 217 19.72 -10.87 -11.08
C GLU A 217 19.41 -9.46 -10.55
N ILE A 218 18.46 -9.33 -9.63
CA ILE A 218 18.09 -8.06 -9.01
C ILE A 218 19.21 -7.55 -8.07
N LEU A 219 19.76 -8.45 -7.25
CA LEU A 219 20.85 -8.12 -6.31
C LEU A 219 22.24 -8.06 -6.94
N GLY A 220 22.38 -8.56 -8.17
CA GLY A 220 23.63 -8.54 -8.91
C GLY A 220 23.95 -7.15 -9.48
N ARG A 221 24.78 -7.13 -10.52
CA ARG A 221 25.13 -5.91 -11.25
C ARG A 221 24.11 -5.52 -12.32
N ALA A 222 22.91 -6.11 -12.30
CA ALA A 222 21.88 -5.77 -13.28
C ALA A 222 21.42 -4.33 -13.10
N THR A 223 21.22 -3.67 -14.22
CA THR A 223 20.71 -2.31 -14.29
C THR A 223 19.18 -2.33 -14.30
N ALA A 224 18.55 -1.19 -14.05
CA ALA A 224 17.09 -1.08 -14.17
C ALA A 224 16.63 -1.45 -15.59
N ALA A 225 17.37 -1.01 -16.62
CA ALA A 225 17.10 -1.34 -18.01
C ALA A 225 17.23 -2.84 -18.31
N ALA A 226 18.30 -3.50 -17.84
CA ALA A 226 18.51 -4.92 -18.02
C ALA A 226 17.43 -5.76 -17.32
N THR A 227 17.05 -5.35 -16.10
CA THR A 227 15.98 -6.00 -15.34
C THR A 227 14.65 -5.87 -16.07
N ALA A 228 14.32 -4.68 -16.58
CA ALA A 228 13.08 -4.44 -17.33
C ALA A 228 12.98 -5.27 -18.62
N MET A 229 14.08 -5.40 -19.36
CA MET A 229 14.13 -6.26 -20.55
C MET A 229 13.97 -7.75 -20.20
N THR A 230 14.57 -8.19 -19.08
CA THR A 230 14.46 -9.57 -18.61
C THR A 230 13.04 -9.88 -18.13
N THR A 231 12.40 -8.96 -17.42
CA THR A 231 10.96 -9.02 -17.10
C THR A 231 10.12 -9.21 -18.34
N ALA A 232 10.34 -8.39 -19.37
CA ALA A 232 9.56 -8.43 -20.60
C ALA A 232 9.73 -9.78 -21.32
N ARG A 233 10.96 -10.31 -21.35
CA ARG A 233 11.29 -11.60 -21.99
C ARG A 233 10.71 -12.80 -21.26
N ASN A 234 10.73 -12.79 -19.92
CA ASN A 234 10.28 -13.91 -19.09
C ASN A 234 8.78 -13.85 -18.76
N SER A 235 8.07 -12.83 -19.23
CA SER A 235 6.65 -12.67 -18.97
C SER A 235 5.80 -13.67 -19.74
N ARG A 236 4.87 -14.31 -19.03
CA ARG A 236 3.83 -15.17 -19.62
C ARG A 236 2.81 -14.40 -20.45
N LEU A 237 2.66 -13.09 -20.23
CA LEU A 237 1.72 -12.23 -20.96
C LEU A 237 2.19 -11.92 -22.39
N MET A 238 3.48 -12.12 -22.69
CA MET A 238 4.12 -11.78 -23.97
C MET A 238 4.50 -13.00 -24.83
N GLN A 239 4.05 -14.22 -24.47
CA GLN A 239 4.46 -15.49 -25.13
C GLN A 239 4.06 -15.63 -26.62
N GLY A 240 3.47 -14.61 -27.25
CA GLY A 240 3.18 -14.55 -28.69
C GLY A 240 4.31 -14.05 -29.60
N PHE A 241 5.41 -13.50 -29.05
CA PHE A 241 6.51 -12.93 -29.86
C PHE A 241 7.73 -13.84 -30.02
N SER A 242 7.68 -15.08 -29.53
CA SER A 242 8.77 -16.03 -29.70
C SER A 242 8.62 -16.83 -31.00
N LYS A 243 9.05 -16.24 -32.11
CA LYS A 243 9.65 -16.95 -33.26
C LYS A 243 10.72 -16.08 -33.87
#